data_AF-A0A1E7IMZ3-F1
#
_entry.id   AF-A0A1E7IMZ3-F1
#
_cell.length_a   1.000
_cell.length_b   1.000
_cell.length_c   1.000
_cell.angle_alpha   90.00
_cell.angle_beta   90.00
_cell.angle_gamma   90.00
#
_symmetry.space_group_name_H-M   'P 1'
#
loop_
_entity.id
_entity.type
_entity.pdbx_description
1 polymer ?
#
loop_
_entity_poly.entity_id
_entity_poly.type
_entity_poly.pdbx_seq_one_letter_code
_entity_poly.pdbx_strand_id
1 'polypeptide(L)'
;MFQLDPRLQADTIYLGDFPLSSLLLLNEQTYPWFILVPRREGIREIHHLSEVDQSQLWRESAILARWMETSFKFDKLNVAVLGNIVSQLHLHHVARRVGDPTWPGPVWGQRPPVPYVEEQIDVIVKQVKKGLAEYLVGCNCSAKCAGDARGKGVCRPDGDSQAPGMGSCGPWNGRHRHISTRSE
;
A
#
# COMPACT_ATOMS: atom_id res chain seq x y z
N MET A 1 8.90 0.48 18.13
CA MET A 1 9.30 0.55 16.70
C MET A 1 8.39 -0.38 15.90
N PHE A 2 7.93 0.00 14.71
CA PHE A 2 7.16 -0.92 13.85
C PHE A 2 8.03 -2.09 13.38
N GLN A 3 7.47 -3.31 13.44
CA GLN A 3 8.04 -4.53 12.88
C GLN A 3 6.90 -5.36 12.26
N LEU A 4 7.11 -5.92 11.07
CA LEU A 4 6.13 -6.79 10.43
C LEU A 4 6.03 -8.12 11.21
N ASP A 5 4.81 -8.60 11.41
CA ASP A 5 4.57 -9.88 12.07
C ASP A 5 5.32 -11.02 11.35
N PRO A 6 6.01 -11.92 12.08
CA PRO A 6 6.79 -13.00 11.45
C PRO A 6 6.00 -13.91 10.52
N ARG A 7 4.70 -14.13 10.77
CA ARG A 7 3.84 -14.93 9.89
C ARG A 7 3.55 -14.18 8.59
N LEU A 8 3.23 -12.89 8.68
CA LEU A 8 3.07 -12.05 7.48
C LEU A 8 4.37 -12.00 6.68
N GLN A 9 5.52 -11.86 7.35
CA GLN A 9 6.83 -11.88 6.70
C GLN A 9 7.11 -13.20 5.97
N ALA A 10 6.72 -14.34 6.54
CA ALA A 10 6.94 -15.66 5.95
C ALA A 10 5.98 -15.99 4.81
N ASP A 11 4.71 -15.57 4.93
CA ASP A 11 3.65 -15.94 4.00
C ASP A 11 3.50 -14.96 2.83
N THR A 12 4.22 -13.84 2.83
CA THR A 12 4.06 -12.77 1.84
C THR A 12 5.37 -12.32 1.20
N ILE A 13 5.24 -11.68 0.04
CA ILE A 13 6.31 -11.01 -0.69
C ILE A 13 6.11 -9.50 -0.55
N TYR A 14 7.15 -8.79 -0.11
CA TYR A 14 7.13 -7.34 0.01
C TYR A 14 7.22 -6.66 -1.36
N LEU A 15 6.33 -5.69 -1.62
CA LEU A 15 6.24 -5.01 -2.92
C LEU A 15 6.57 -3.50 -2.86
N GLY A 16 6.54 -2.90 -1.69
CA GLY A 16 6.79 -1.47 -1.50
C GLY A 16 5.99 -0.89 -0.35
N ASP A 17 6.13 0.42 -0.15
CA ASP A 17 5.53 1.14 0.96
C ASP A 17 4.68 2.30 0.43
N PHE A 18 3.38 2.32 0.73
CA PHE A 18 2.58 3.55 0.69
C PHE A 18 2.98 4.48 1.86
N PRO A 19 2.51 5.74 1.93
CA PRO A 19 2.83 6.64 3.04
C PRO A 19 2.57 6.05 4.44
N LEU A 20 1.46 5.33 4.63
CA LEU A 20 1.12 4.66 5.88
C LEU A 20 1.44 3.16 5.85
N SER A 21 1.07 2.45 4.79
CA SER A 21 1.03 0.97 4.81
C SER A 21 2.12 0.32 3.96
N SER A 22 2.68 -0.79 4.43
CA SER A 22 3.44 -1.70 3.57
C SER A 22 2.49 -2.47 2.66
N LEU A 23 2.82 -2.56 1.39
CA LEU A 23 2.12 -3.36 0.39
C LEU A 23 2.80 -4.72 0.25
N LEU A 24 2.04 -5.77 0.54
CA LEU A 24 2.48 -7.16 0.48
C LEU A 24 1.63 -7.93 -0.54
N LEU A 25 2.23 -8.93 -1.17
CA LEU A 25 1.55 -9.95 -1.97
C LEU A 25 1.52 -11.24 -1.15
N LEU A 26 0.34 -11.80 -0.87
CA LEU A 26 0.27 -13.14 -0.27
C LEU A 26 0.87 -14.15 -1.26
N ASN A 27 1.72 -15.07 -0.79
CA ASN A 27 2.34 -16.07 -1.65
C ASN A 27 1.35 -17.22 -1.97
N GLU A 28 0.29 -16.85 -2.69
CA GLU A 28 -0.82 -17.70 -3.08
C GLU A 28 -1.24 -17.27 -4.50
N GLN A 29 -1.06 -18.16 -5.48
CA GLN A 29 -1.25 -17.81 -6.89
C GLN A 29 -2.68 -17.99 -7.43
N THR A 30 -3.54 -18.71 -6.71
CA THR A 30 -4.93 -18.97 -7.13
C THR A 30 -5.71 -17.66 -7.24
N TYR A 31 -5.42 -16.68 -6.39
CA TYR A 31 -6.07 -15.38 -6.37
C TYR A 31 -5.03 -14.25 -6.35
N PRO A 32 -5.13 -13.21 -7.19
CA PRO A 32 -4.38 -11.98 -6.96
C PRO A 32 -4.79 -11.39 -5.60
N TRP A 33 -3.90 -11.50 -4.62
CA TRP A 33 -4.19 -11.21 -3.22
C TRP A 33 -3.12 -10.30 -2.62
N PHE A 34 -3.49 -9.05 -2.42
CA PHE A 34 -2.63 -8.03 -1.80
C PHE A 34 -3.07 -7.76 -0.37
N ILE A 35 -2.11 -7.32 0.45
CA ILE A 35 -2.33 -7.00 1.86
C ILE A 35 -1.67 -5.64 2.14
N LEU A 36 -2.43 -4.74 2.76
CA LEU A 36 -1.90 -3.50 3.32
C LEU A 36 -1.68 -3.66 4.82
N VAL A 37 -0.48 -3.34 5.31
CA VAL A 37 -0.13 -3.37 6.73
C VAL A 37 0.27 -1.97 7.18
N PRO A 38 -0.60 -1.21 7.90
CA PRO A 38 -0.24 0.10 8.44
C PRO A 38 1.02 0.02 9.30
N ARG A 39 2.03 0.84 8.99
CA ARG A 39 3.30 0.89 9.72
C ARG A 39 3.17 1.70 11.02
N ARG A 40 2.35 1.17 11.93
CA ARG A 40 2.09 1.68 13.29
C ARG A 40 2.22 0.54 14.29
N GLU A 41 2.94 0.79 15.37
CA GLU A 41 3.19 -0.22 16.40
C GLU A 41 1.94 -0.48 17.26
N GLY A 42 1.72 -1.74 17.62
CA GLY A 42 0.65 -2.13 18.57
C GLY A 42 -0.78 -2.01 18.03
N ILE A 43 -0.96 -1.70 16.75
CA ILE A 43 -2.29 -1.56 16.14
C ILE A 43 -2.83 -2.93 15.75
N ARG A 44 -4.06 -3.20 16.19
CA ARG A 44 -4.78 -4.46 15.95
C ARG A 44 -6.04 -4.25 15.12
N GLU A 45 -6.74 -3.16 15.40
CA GLU A 45 -7.99 -2.79 14.76
C GLU A 45 -7.87 -1.44 14.06
N ILE A 46 -8.68 -1.21 13.01
CA ILE A 46 -8.72 0.08 12.30
C ILE A 46 -8.99 1.23 13.28
N HIS A 47 -9.90 1.05 14.24
CA HIS A 47 -10.25 2.10 15.20
C HIS A 47 -9.16 2.40 16.24
N HIS A 48 -8.08 1.62 16.30
CA HIS A 48 -6.89 1.96 17.09
C HIS A 48 -5.99 3.00 16.38
N LEU A 49 -6.14 3.16 15.07
CA LEU A 49 -5.44 4.19 14.31
C LEU A 49 -6.02 5.58 14.63
N SER A 50 -5.18 6.62 14.51
CA SER A 50 -5.66 8.01 14.51
C SER A 50 -6.65 8.25 13.36
N GLU A 51 -7.55 9.22 13.47
CA GLU A 51 -8.51 9.54 12.38
C GLU A 51 -7.80 9.87 11.05
N VAL A 52 -6.63 10.51 11.13
CA VAL A 52 -5.77 10.81 9.98
C VAL A 52 -5.28 9.51 9.32
N ASP A 53 -4.78 8.57 10.13
CA ASP A 53 -4.28 7.29 9.64
C ASP A 53 -5.43 6.39 9.14
N GLN A 54 -6.60 6.40 9.77
CA GLN A 54 -7.79 5.69 9.26
C GLN A 54 -8.17 6.20 7.87
N SER A 55 -8.22 7.52 7.71
CA SER A 55 -8.51 8.17 6.43
C SER A 55 -7.42 7.89 5.39
N GLN A 56 -6.16 7.78 5.81
CA GLN A 56 -5.03 7.45 4.94
C GLN A 56 -5.08 5.98 4.49
N LEU A 57 -5.37 5.04 5.40
CA LEU A 57 -5.54 3.62 5.08
C LEU A 57 -6.63 3.42 4.02
N TRP A 58 -7.78 4.10 4.16
CA TRP A 58 -8.85 4.01 3.15
C TRP A 58 -8.46 4.61 1.80
N ARG A 59 -7.67 5.70 1.79
CA ARG A 59 -7.13 6.27 0.55
C ARG A 59 -6.20 5.28 -0.15
N GLU A 60 -5.27 4.67 0.58
CA GLU A 60 -4.34 3.65 0.06
C GLU A 60 -5.08 2.40 -0.45
N SER A 61 -6.05 1.93 0.34
CA SER A 61 -6.95 0.83 -0.03
C SER A 61 -7.68 1.09 -1.34
N ALA A 62 -8.22 2.30 -1.52
CA ALA A 62 -8.91 2.67 -2.75
C ALA A 62 -7.98 2.81 -3.95
N ILE A 63 -6.75 3.31 -3.76
CA ILE A 63 -5.72 3.36 -4.81
C ILE A 63 -5.38 1.94 -5.27
N LEU A 64 -5.10 1.03 -4.32
CA LEU A 64 -4.78 -0.36 -4.62
C LEU A 64 -5.94 -1.05 -5.35
N ALA A 65 -7.18 -0.86 -4.89
CA ALA A 65 -8.37 -1.44 -5.51
C ALA A 65 -8.52 -1.02 -6.99
N ARG A 66 -8.39 0.28 -7.31
CA ARG A 66 -8.46 0.79 -8.68
C ARG A 66 -7.33 0.26 -9.57
N TRP A 67 -6.12 0.19 -9.02
CA TRP A 67 -5.00 -0.42 -9.74
C TRP A 67 -5.25 -1.90 -10.00
N MET A 68 -5.82 -2.64 -9.04
CA MET A 68 -6.16 -4.04 -9.23
C MET A 68 -7.21 -4.21 -10.32
N GLU A 69 -8.27 -3.39 -10.36
CA GLU A 69 -9.32 -3.43 -11.40
C GLU A 69 -8.76 -3.25 -12.82
N THR A 70 -7.72 -2.42 -12.96
CA THR A 70 -7.07 -2.17 -14.26
C THR A 70 -5.99 -3.20 -14.60
N SER A 71 -5.37 -3.84 -13.60
CA SER A 71 -4.23 -4.74 -13.78
C SER A 71 -4.62 -6.22 -13.83
N PHE A 72 -5.72 -6.59 -13.18
CA PHE A 72 -6.21 -7.96 -13.11
C PHE A 72 -7.65 -8.02 -13.62
N LYS A 73 -7.96 -9.05 -14.41
CA LYS A 73 -9.36 -9.34 -14.74
C LYS A 73 -9.99 -10.01 -13.54
N PHE A 74 -11.08 -9.49 -12.99
CA PHE A 74 -11.86 -10.15 -11.95
C PHE A 74 -13.30 -9.63 -11.94
N ASP A 75 -14.22 -10.38 -11.36
CA ASP A 75 -15.65 -10.03 -11.30
C ASP A 75 -15.99 -9.27 -10.01
N LYS A 76 -15.29 -9.55 -8.90
CA LYS A 76 -15.48 -8.84 -7.63
C LYS A 76 -14.19 -8.69 -6.84
N LEU A 77 -13.98 -7.54 -6.22
CA LEU A 77 -12.94 -7.36 -5.19
C LEU A 77 -13.54 -7.64 -3.81
N ASN A 78 -12.88 -8.49 -3.01
CA ASN A 78 -13.16 -8.65 -1.58
C ASN A 78 -12.13 -7.85 -0.79
N VAL A 79 -12.60 -7.03 0.15
CA VAL A 79 -11.76 -6.22 1.04
C VAL A 79 -12.17 -6.52 2.48
N ALA A 80 -11.22 -6.91 3.33
CA ALA A 80 -11.52 -7.32 4.70
C ALA A 80 -10.35 -7.12 5.67
N VAL A 81 -10.68 -6.76 6.91
CA VAL A 81 -9.81 -6.92 8.08
C VAL A 81 -10.39 -8.05 8.92
N LEU A 82 -9.55 -9.03 9.26
CA LEU A 82 -9.93 -10.17 10.11
C LEU A 82 -9.07 -10.21 11.36
N GLY A 83 -7.85 -10.75 11.27
CA GLY A 83 -6.88 -10.67 12.37
C GLY A 83 -7.02 -11.67 13.52
N ASN A 84 -7.83 -12.73 13.37
CA ASN A 84 -8.03 -13.73 14.44
C ASN A 84 -6.76 -14.54 14.79
N ILE A 85 -5.86 -14.76 13.81
CA ILE A 85 -4.61 -15.51 14.01
C ILE A 85 -3.42 -14.56 14.15
N VAL A 86 -3.26 -13.62 13.22
CA VAL A 86 -2.25 -12.55 13.27
C VAL A 86 -2.93 -11.29 13.76
N SER A 87 -2.60 -10.85 14.97
CA SER A 87 -3.26 -9.69 15.60
C SER A 87 -2.82 -8.34 15.06
N GLN A 88 -1.67 -8.26 14.38
CA GLN A 88 -1.23 -7.02 13.75
C GLN A 88 -2.22 -6.61 12.67
N LEU A 89 -2.67 -5.35 12.68
CA LEU A 89 -3.64 -4.86 11.71
C LEU A 89 -3.14 -5.06 10.26
N HIS A 90 -3.93 -5.75 9.46
CA HIS A 90 -3.69 -5.93 8.04
C HIS A 90 -5.02 -5.98 7.27
N LEU A 91 -5.05 -5.33 6.12
CA LEU A 91 -6.23 -5.19 5.27
C LEU A 91 -6.01 -5.98 3.98
N HIS A 92 -6.83 -6.99 3.75
CA HIS A 92 -6.77 -7.85 2.57
C HIS A 92 -7.51 -7.24 1.37
N HIS A 93 -6.98 -7.43 0.17
CA HIS A 93 -7.60 -7.13 -1.12
C HIS A 93 -7.47 -8.34 -2.03
N VAL A 94 -8.58 -9.01 -2.31
CA VAL A 94 -8.62 -10.28 -3.04
C VAL A 94 -9.47 -10.15 -4.30
N ALA A 95 -8.84 -10.34 -5.46
CA ALA A 95 -9.54 -10.37 -6.75
C ALA A 95 -10.25 -11.72 -6.93
N ARG A 96 -11.58 -11.70 -7.10
CA ARG A 96 -12.45 -12.88 -7.19
C ARG A 96 -13.09 -13.02 -8.56
N ARG A 97 -13.26 -14.25 -9.02
CA ARG A 97 -13.93 -14.57 -10.28
C ARG A 97 -15.06 -15.57 -10.06
N VAL A 98 -16.12 -15.46 -10.86
CA VAL A 98 -17.11 -16.50 -10.96
C VAL A 98 -16.43 -17.78 -11.43
N GLY A 99 -16.55 -18.84 -10.62
CA GLY A 99 -15.89 -20.13 -10.89
C GLY A 99 -14.45 -20.23 -10.37
N ASP A 100 -13.93 -19.23 -9.65
CA ASP A 100 -12.73 -19.42 -8.84
C ASP A 100 -12.96 -20.52 -7.78
N PRO A 101 -11.92 -21.21 -7.28
CA PRO A 101 -12.09 -22.45 -6.53
C PRO A 101 -12.89 -22.37 -5.23
N THR A 102 -13.17 -21.16 -4.73
CA THR A 102 -13.94 -20.94 -3.50
C THR A 102 -15.17 -20.07 -3.74
N TRP A 103 -15.49 -19.71 -4.98
CA TRP A 103 -16.68 -18.93 -5.32
C TRP A 103 -17.97 -19.71 -5.00
N PRO A 104 -19.03 -19.08 -4.43
CA PRO A 104 -19.14 -17.67 -4.01
C PRO A 104 -18.69 -17.42 -2.55
N GLY A 105 -18.13 -18.43 -1.90
CA GLY A 105 -17.67 -18.35 -0.50
C GLY A 105 -16.40 -17.53 -0.29
N PRO A 106 -16.00 -17.34 0.98
CA PRO A 106 -14.74 -16.70 1.34
C PRO A 106 -13.52 -17.54 0.91
N VAL A 107 -12.39 -16.87 0.65
CA VAL A 107 -11.12 -17.55 0.33
C VAL A 107 -10.42 -18.14 1.56
N TRP A 108 -10.64 -17.57 2.74
CA TRP A 108 -9.89 -17.89 3.96
C TRP A 108 -10.17 -19.32 4.44
N GLY A 109 -9.11 -20.10 4.66
CA GLY A 109 -9.16 -21.42 5.30
C GLY A 109 -9.78 -22.55 4.47
N GLN A 110 -10.12 -22.31 3.20
CA GLN A 110 -10.76 -23.32 2.37
C GLN A 110 -9.78 -24.34 1.77
N ARG A 111 -8.54 -23.90 1.49
CA ARG A 111 -7.54 -24.69 0.76
C ARG A 111 -6.12 -24.34 1.20
N PRO A 112 -5.16 -25.28 1.10
CA PRO A 112 -3.75 -24.96 1.23
C PRO A 112 -3.32 -23.94 0.16
N PRO A 113 -2.44 -22.98 0.49
CA PRO A 113 -1.94 -22.01 -0.48
C PRO A 113 -1.08 -22.70 -1.53
N VAL A 114 -1.20 -22.26 -2.78
CA VAL A 114 -0.29 -22.66 -3.86
C VAL A 114 0.66 -21.49 -4.09
N PRO A 115 1.97 -21.61 -3.81
CA PRO A 115 2.88 -20.49 -3.97
C PRO A 115 3.06 -20.09 -5.44
N TYR A 116 3.41 -18.83 -5.66
CA TYR A 116 3.86 -18.37 -6.97
C TYR A 116 5.22 -18.98 -7.34
N VAL A 117 5.46 -19.13 -8.65
CA VAL A 117 6.82 -19.29 -9.17
C VAL A 117 7.49 -17.92 -9.34
N GLU A 118 8.82 -17.89 -9.34
CA GLU A 118 9.61 -16.65 -9.36
C GLU A 118 9.25 -15.74 -10.56
N GLU A 119 9.01 -16.32 -11.74
CA GLU A 119 8.65 -15.56 -12.94
C GLU A 119 7.30 -14.86 -12.80
N GLN A 120 6.34 -15.44 -12.07
CA GLN A 120 5.04 -14.82 -11.82
C GLN A 120 5.18 -13.65 -10.84
N ILE A 121 6.00 -13.80 -9.81
CA ILE A 121 6.31 -12.73 -8.85
C ILE A 121 6.94 -11.56 -9.59
N ASP A 122 7.92 -11.81 -10.46
CA ASP A 122 8.58 -10.79 -11.27
C ASP A 122 7.61 -9.98 -12.15
N VAL A 123 6.64 -10.66 -12.75
CA VAL A 123 5.59 -10.01 -13.54
C VAL A 123 4.75 -9.09 -12.66
N ILE A 124 4.33 -9.55 -11.49
CA ILE A 124 3.52 -8.76 -10.55
C ILE A 124 4.33 -7.56 -10.03
N VAL A 125 5.59 -7.75 -9.64
CA VAL A 125 6.47 -6.67 -9.20
C VAL A 125 6.62 -5.60 -10.28
N LYS A 126 6.79 -5.99 -11.55
CA LYS A 126 6.84 -5.04 -12.67
C LYS A 126 5.53 -4.28 -12.86
N GLN A 127 4.38 -4.95 -12.72
CA GLN A 127 3.07 -4.31 -12.80
C GLN A 127 2.84 -3.31 -11.66
N VAL A 128 3.23 -3.66 -10.43
CA VAL A 128 3.16 -2.79 -9.25
C VAL A 128 4.04 -1.56 -9.45
N LYS A 129 5.32 -1.76 -9.81
CA LYS A 129 6.24 -0.64 -10.07
C LYS A 129 5.74 0.28 -11.17
N LYS A 130 5.09 -0.25 -12.21
CA LYS A 130 4.53 0.57 -13.29
C LYS A 130 3.27 1.32 -12.86
N GLY A 131 2.35 0.65 -12.17
CA GLY A 131 1.00 1.19 -11.90
C GLY A 131 0.86 1.93 -10.57
N LEU A 132 1.79 1.74 -9.64
CA LEU A 132 1.74 2.33 -8.30
C LEU A 132 2.95 3.21 -7.94
N ALA A 133 3.91 3.42 -8.86
CA ALA A 133 5.14 4.17 -8.58
C ALA A 133 4.92 5.53 -7.90
N GLU A 134 3.93 6.31 -8.35
CA GLU A 134 3.67 7.65 -7.80
C GLU A 134 3.06 7.63 -6.39
N TYR A 135 2.53 6.49 -5.95
CA TYR A 135 1.90 6.32 -4.65
C TYR A 135 2.81 5.63 -3.63
N LEU A 136 3.86 4.94 -4.08
CA LEU A 136 4.82 4.24 -3.23
C LEU A 136 5.99 5.15 -2.86
N VAL A 137 6.28 5.27 -1.56
CA VAL A 137 7.42 6.00 -1.01
C VAL A 137 8.71 5.28 -1.39
N GLY A 138 9.74 6.03 -1.78
CA GLY A 138 11.06 5.49 -2.11
C GLY A 138 11.15 4.82 -3.48
N CYS A 139 10.05 4.69 -4.23
CA CYS A 139 10.08 4.30 -5.65
C CYS A 139 10.50 5.47 -6.55
N ASN A 140 11.67 6.07 -6.28
CA ASN A 140 12.30 6.98 -7.24
C ASN A 140 12.93 6.16 -8.37
N CYS A 141 12.10 5.68 -9.30
CA CYS A 141 12.56 5.47 -10.67
C CYS A 141 12.63 6.83 -11.36
N SER A 142 13.58 7.69 -10.96
CA SER A 142 14.00 8.81 -11.81
C SER A 142 14.90 8.28 -12.94
N ALA A 143 14.34 7.43 -13.79
CA ALA A 143 14.89 7.16 -15.11
C ALA A 143 13.93 7.78 -16.12
N LYS A 144 13.97 9.12 -16.22
CA LYS A 144 13.65 9.76 -17.50
C LYS A 144 14.69 9.26 -18.50
N CYS A 145 14.41 8.13 -19.15
CA CYS A 145 15.01 7.81 -20.43
C CYS A 145 14.39 8.76 -21.47
N ALA A 146 14.89 9.99 -21.48
CA ALA A 146 14.81 10.92 -22.59
C ALA A 146 16.21 11.54 -22.67
N GLY A 147 16.96 11.14 -23.69
CA GLY A 147 18.38 11.41 -23.80
C GLY A 147 18.71 12.91 -23.86
N ASP A 148 19.83 13.27 -23.24
CA ASP A 148 20.66 14.36 -23.73
C ASP A 148 22.07 13.79 -23.97
N ALA A 149 22.50 13.89 -25.23
CA ALA A 149 23.83 13.54 -25.66
C ALA A 149 24.81 14.57 -25.12
N ARG A 150 25.29 14.36 -23.89
CA ARG A 150 26.54 14.91 -23.32
C ARG A 150 26.75 14.31 -21.94
N GLY A 151 27.42 13.17 -21.90
CA GLY A 151 27.74 12.47 -20.66
C GLY A 151 28.62 13.31 -19.75
N LYS A 152 28.05 13.79 -18.63
CA LYS A 152 28.68 13.98 -17.31
C LYS A 152 27.57 14.12 -16.26
N GLY A 153 27.20 13.02 -15.59
CA GLY A 153 26.35 13.03 -14.40
C GLY A 153 27.05 12.27 -13.29
N VAL A 154 27.52 12.99 -12.27
CA VAL A 154 28.15 12.39 -11.08
C VAL A 154 27.05 12.10 -10.06
N CYS A 155 26.88 10.83 -9.71
CA CYS A 155 26.05 10.40 -8.59
C CYS A 155 26.79 10.68 -7.28
N ARG A 156 26.13 11.26 -6.27
CA ARG A 156 26.61 11.23 -4.88
C ARG A 156 25.51 10.64 -3.98
N PRO A 157 25.88 9.81 -2.99
CA PRO A 157 24.93 9.20 -2.07
C PRO A 157 24.51 10.19 -0.99
N ASP A 158 23.33 9.96 -0.42
CA ASP A 158 22.77 10.71 0.71
C ASP A 158 23.65 10.62 1.97
N GLY A 159 23.67 11.70 2.77
CA GLY A 159 24.20 11.67 4.13
C GLY A 159 24.55 13.04 4.74
N ASP A 160 23.66 13.54 5.60
CA ASP A 160 23.82 14.40 6.79
C ASP A 160 24.94 15.45 6.94
N SER A 161 24.55 16.69 7.27
CA SER A 161 24.91 17.38 8.54
C SER A 161 24.46 18.87 8.57
N GLN A 162 23.70 19.25 9.61
CA GLN A 162 23.79 20.46 10.49
C GLN A 162 24.29 21.81 9.89
N ALA A 163 23.80 23.03 10.19
CA ALA A 163 22.85 23.64 11.14
C ALA A 163 22.63 25.13 10.70
N PRO A 164 22.46 26.14 11.59
CA PRO A 164 21.21 26.81 12.01
C PRO A 164 21.01 28.25 11.47
N GLY A 165 19.82 28.83 11.65
CA GLY A 165 19.57 30.26 11.40
C GLY A 165 18.18 30.74 11.82
N MET A 166 18.13 31.58 12.85
CA MET A 166 16.95 32.20 13.46
C MET A 166 16.23 33.18 12.50
N GLY A 167 14.90 33.23 12.59
CA GLY A 167 14.05 34.27 11.98
C GLY A 167 12.71 34.36 12.68
N SER A 168 12.42 35.51 13.29
CA SER A 168 11.34 35.80 14.23
C SER A 168 9.92 35.86 13.67
N CYS A 169 8.95 35.65 14.56
CA CYS A 169 7.50 35.71 14.36
C CYS A 169 6.95 37.06 13.85
N GLY A 170 5.81 36.98 13.15
CA GLY A 170 4.81 38.04 13.04
C GLY A 170 3.39 37.42 13.03
N PRO A 171 2.35 38.05 13.62
CA PRO A 171 1.03 37.45 13.74
C PRO A 171 0.14 37.80 12.54
N TRP A 172 -0.76 36.90 12.14
CA TRP A 172 -1.91 37.31 11.35
C TRP A 172 -3.18 36.51 11.61
N ASN A 173 -4.27 37.27 11.62
CA ASN A 173 -5.59 36.94 12.15
C ASN A 173 -6.44 36.11 11.18
N GLY A 174 -7.16 35.15 11.76
CA GLY A 174 -8.57 34.82 11.53
C GLY A 174 -9.18 34.92 10.12
N ARG A 175 -9.74 33.79 9.67
CA ARG A 175 -11.18 33.69 9.37
C ARG A 175 -11.64 32.25 9.19
N HIS A 176 -12.44 31.77 10.14
CA HIS A 176 -13.31 30.62 9.98
C HIS A 176 -14.33 30.90 8.87
N ARG A 177 -14.48 29.96 7.93
CA ARG A 177 -15.64 29.93 7.03
C ARG A 177 -16.58 28.84 7.50
N HIS A 178 -17.71 29.27 8.06
CA HIS A 178 -18.93 28.48 8.17
C HIS A 178 -19.39 28.09 6.76
N ILE A 179 -19.65 26.80 6.54
CA ILE A 179 -20.44 26.31 5.41
C ILE A 179 -21.85 26.07 5.94
N SER A 180 -22.82 26.81 5.40
CA SER A 180 -24.24 26.60 5.66
C SER A 180 -24.76 25.44 4.81
N THR A 181 -25.55 24.59 5.43
CA THR A 181 -26.40 23.59 4.78
C THR A 181 -27.55 24.29 4.07
N ARG A 182 -27.75 24.03 2.78
CA ARG A 182 -29.04 24.22 2.11
C ARG A 182 -29.62 22.86 1.79
N SER A 183 -30.75 22.61 2.42
CA SER A 183 -31.79 21.67 2.03
C SER A 183 -32.52 22.19 0.79
N GLU A 184 -32.67 21.34 -0.21
CA GLU A 184 -33.82 21.19 -1.11
C GLU A 184 -33.73 19.80 -1.76
#